data_AF-A0A1F8F7P3-F1
#
_entry.id   AF-A0A1F8F7P3-F1
#
_cell.length_a   1.000
_cell.length_b   1.000
_cell.length_c   1.000
_cell.angle_alpha   90.00
_cell.angle_beta   90.00
_cell.angle_gamma   90.00
#
_symmetry.space_group_name_H-M   'P 1'
#
loop_
_entity.id
_entity.type
_entity.pdbx_description
1 polymer ?
#
loop_
_entity_poly.entity_id
_entity_poly.type
_entity_poly.pdbx_seq_one_letter_code
_entity_poly.pdbx_strand_id
1 'polypeptide(L)'
;MSNKTLLQVITEAVDKADSIERLEEEANAAATEALKLIKPEFRGDFARFVDHLHVPDAKFLAYWESDQDCQKAMKMAFEPMIKMIEEMSGAAKSIANWGSSDLQSA
;
A
#
# COMPACT_ATOMS: atom_id res chain seq x y z
N MET A 1 27.64 -14.20 7.14
CA MET A 1 26.48 -13.81 6.32
C MET A 1 26.05 -15.05 5.56
N SER A 2 24.78 -15.46 5.62
CA SER A 2 24.30 -16.70 5.00
C SER A 2 23.98 -16.45 3.52
N ASN A 3 24.64 -17.17 2.61
CA ASN A 3 24.30 -17.12 1.18
C ASN A 3 22.92 -17.78 0.98
N LYS A 4 21.95 -17.01 0.50
CA LYS A 4 20.64 -17.54 0.08
C LYS A 4 20.78 -18.17 -1.31
N THR A 5 20.11 -19.29 -1.54
CA THR A 5 20.06 -19.92 -2.87
C THR A 5 19.02 -19.25 -3.76
N LEU A 6 19.18 -19.35 -5.09
CA LEU A 6 18.19 -18.85 -6.06
C LEU A 6 16.77 -19.38 -5.77
N LEU A 7 16.65 -20.65 -5.38
CA LEU A 7 15.37 -21.26 -5.02
C LEU A 7 14.73 -20.56 -3.81
N GLN A 8 15.52 -20.21 -2.79
CA GLN A 8 15.03 -19.48 -1.61
C GLN A 8 14.58 -18.06 -1.97
N VAL A 9 15.29 -17.38 -2.89
CA VAL A 9 14.91 -16.05 -3.36
C VAL A 9 13.61 -16.10 -4.17
N ILE A 10 13.44 -17.12 -5.02
CA ILE A 10 12.19 -17.34 -5.78
C ILE A 10 11.03 -17.63 -4.84
N THR A 11 11.19 -18.52 -3.86
CA THR A 11 10.15 -18.81 -2.86
C THR A 11 9.76 -17.56 -2.07
N GLU A 12 10.74 -16.79 -1.59
CA GLU A 12 10.46 -15.52 -0.89
C GLU A 12 9.76 -14.49 -1.77
N ALA A 13 10.03 -14.46 -3.08
CA ALA A 13 9.36 -13.55 -4.01
C ALA A 13 7.91 -13.97 -4.27
N VAL A 14 7.65 -15.27 -4.39
CA VAL A 14 6.29 -15.83 -4.55
C VAL A 14 5.46 -15.62 -3.29
N ASP A 15 6.00 -15.93 -2.11
CA ASP A 15 5.30 -15.73 -0.82
C ASP A 15 4.91 -14.25 -0.61
N LYS A 16 5.74 -13.32 -1.09
CA LYS A 16 5.44 -11.89 -1.04
C LYS A 16 4.37 -11.46 -2.05
N ALA A 17 4.29 -12.11 -3.22
CA ALA A 17 3.23 -11.84 -4.19
C ALA A 17 1.85 -12.22 -3.61
N ASP A 18 1.73 -13.40 -3.00
CA ASP A 18 0.49 -13.84 -2.34
C ASP A 18 0.10 -12.90 -1.17
N SER A 19 1.10 -12.39 -0.43
CA SER A 19 0.88 -11.41 0.63
C SER A 19 0.36 -10.06 0.09
N ILE A 20 0.87 -9.61 -1.06
CA ILE A 20 0.43 -8.37 -1.72
C ILE A 20 -1.01 -8.49 -2.21
N GLU A 21 -1.39 -9.60 -2.84
CA GLU A 21 -2.77 -9.82 -3.30
C GLU A 21 -3.77 -9.75 -2.13
N ARG A 22 -3.45 -10.38 -0.99
CA ARG A 22 -4.29 -10.28 0.21
C ARG A 22 -4.34 -8.83 0.75
N LEU A 23 -3.23 -8.11 0.74
CA LEU A 23 -3.19 -6.71 1.18
C LEU A 23 -3.99 -5.78 0.26
N GLU A 24 -4.08 -6.09 -1.04
CA GLU A 24 -4.94 -5.38 -1.98
C GLU A 24 -6.43 -5.57 -1.62
N GLU A 25 -6.84 -6.82 -1.35
CA GLU A 25 -8.21 -7.10 -0.88
C GLU A 25 -8.52 -6.38 0.44
N GLU A 26 -7.58 -6.38 1.39
CA GLU A 26 -7.70 -5.65 2.65
C GLU A 26 -7.79 -4.13 2.45
N ALA A 27 -6.99 -3.57 1.53
CA ALA A 27 -7.05 -2.15 1.17
C ALA A 27 -8.40 -1.76 0.58
N ASN A 28 -8.92 -2.57 -0.36
CA ASN A 28 -10.22 -2.36 -0.98
C ASN A 28 -11.37 -2.43 0.04
N ALA A 29 -11.33 -3.41 0.94
CA ALA A 29 -12.30 -3.52 2.03
C ALA A 29 -12.21 -2.33 3.00
N ALA A 30 -11.00 -1.91 3.37
CA ALA A 30 -10.79 -0.78 4.27
C ALA A 30 -11.26 0.55 3.66
N ALA A 31 -11.02 0.76 2.35
CA ALA A 31 -11.51 1.92 1.61
C ALA A 31 -13.05 1.96 1.58
N THR A 32 -13.69 0.81 1.37
CA THR A 32 -15.15 0.65 1.38
C THR A 32 -15.74 1.00 2.76
N GLU A 33 -15.11 0.53 3.84
CA GLU A 33 -15.52 0.85 5.21
C GLU A 33 -15.28 2.32 5.56
N ALA A 34 -14.13 2.88 5.17
CA ALA A 34 -13.79 4.29 5.38
C ALA A 34 -14.81 5.23 4.73
N LEU A 35 -15.35 4.87 3.55
CA LEU A 35 -16.37 5.64 2.83
C LEU A 35 -17.63 5.94 3.68
N LYS A 36 -17.94 5.08 4.65
CA LYS A 36 -19.10 5.25 5.56
C LYS A 36 -18.95 6.43 6.51
N LEU A 37 -17.71 6.81 6.83
CA LEU A 37 -17.36 7.94 7.70
C LEU A 37 -17.29 9.26 6.93
N ILE A 38 -17.20 9.20 5.59
CA ILE A 38 -17.14 10.39 4.72
C ILE A 38 -18.53 10.95 4.50
N LYS A 39 -18.66 12.27 4.65
CA LYS A 39 -19.88 13.03 4.33
C LYS A 39 -20.28 12.80 2.86
N PRO A 40 -21.58 12.60 2.56
CA PRO A 40 -22.04 12.22 1.22
C PRO A 40 -21.48 13.08 0.08
N GLU A 41 -21.39 14.40 0.29
CA GLU A 41 -20.91 15.36 -0.70
C GLU A 41 -19.41 15.25 -1.04
N PHE A 42 -18.62 14.56 -0.21
CA PHE A 42 -17.18 14.36 -0.38
C PHE A 42 -16.80 12.92 -0.74
N ARG A 43 -17.76 11.99 -0.79
CA ARG A 43 -17.49 10.56 -1.09
C ARG A 43 -16.86 10.35 -2.46
N GLY A 44 -17.29 11.12 -3.47
CA GLY A 44 -16.71 11.06 -4.80
C GLY A 44 -15.26 11.56 -4.84
N ASP A 45 -14.93 12.58 -4.06
CA ASP A 45 -13.56 13.10 -3.96
C ASP A 45 -12.65 12.12 -3.23
N PHE A 46 -13.13 11.54 -2.13
CA PHE A 46 -12.44 10.48 -1.41
C PHE A 46 -12.15 9.26 -2.29
N ALA A 47 -13.16 8.74 -3.00
CA ALA A 47 -12.99 7.58 -3.88
C ALA A 47 -11.99 7.84 -5.01
N ARG A 48 -12.03 9.03 -5.63
CA ARG A 48 -11.04 9.43 -6.63
C ARG A 48 -9.62 9.53 -6.06
N PHE A 49 -9.48 10.01 -4.83
CA PHE A 49 -8.17 10.10 -4.19
C PHE A 49 -7.60 8.72 -3.88
N VAL A 50 -8.41 7.82 -3.32
CA VAL A 50 -7.97 6.46 -2.93
C VAL A 50 -7.70 5.58 -4.16
N ASP A 51 -8.63 5.52 -5.12
CA ASP A 51 -8.54 4.57 -6.24
C ASP A 51 -7.65 5.06 -7.39
N HIS A 52 -7.65 6.36 -7.67
CA HIS A 52 -6.99 6.93 -8.86
C HIS A 52 -5.77 7.77 -8.52
N LEU A 53 -5.35 7.78 -7.25
CA LEU A 53 -4.29 8.64 -6.72
C LEU A 53 -4.46 10.11 -7.14
N HIS A 54 -5.72 10.54 -7.27
CA HIS A 54 -6.02 11.90 -7.72
C HIS A 54 -5.72 12.88 -6.61
N VAL A 55 -5.01 13.98 -6.91
CA VAL A 55 -4.74 15.01 -5.91
C VAL A 55 -6.07 15.63 -5.45
N PRO A 56 -6.41 15.58 -4.16
CA PRO A 56 -7.66 16.16 -3.66
C PRO A 56 -7.67 17.68 -3.85
N ASP A 57 -8.85 18.23 -4.11
CA ASP A 57 -9.02 19.68 -4.24
C ASP A 57 -8.95 20.39 -2.88
N ALA A 58 -8.88 21.72 -2.90
CA ALA A 58 -8.78 22.52 -1.68
C ALA A 58 -9.99 22.36 -0.74
N LYS A 59 -11.18 22.04 -1.28
CA LYS A 59 -12.40 21.88 -0.49
C LYS A 59 -12.35 20.57 0.29
N PHE A 60 -11.93 19.48 -0.36
CA PHE A 60 -11.72 18.20 0.29
C PHE A 60 -10.58 18.24 1.30
N LEU A 61 -9.47 18.94 1.00
CA LEU A 61 -8.38 19.16 1.94
C LEU A 61 -8.85 19.89 3.21
N ALA A 62 -9.61 20.98 3.07
CA ALA A 62 -10.15 21.69 4.22
C ALA A 62 -11.11 20.81 5.05
N TYR A 63 -11.92 19.97 4.39
CA TYR A 63 -12.76 18.99 5.07
C TYR A 63 -11.93 17.97 5.84
N TRP A 64 -10.90 17.39 5.21
CA TRP A 64 -9.98 16.45 5.86
C TRP A 64 -9.29 17.07 7.08
N GLU A 65 -8.79 18.30 6.99
CA GLU A 65 -8.11 18.95 8.11
C GLU A 65 -9.02 19.25 9.29
N SER A 66 -10.32 19.49 9.04
CA SER A 66 -11.27 19.96 10.06
C SER A 66 -12.18 18.88 10.65
N ASP A 67 -12.27 17.70 10.03
CA ASP A 67 -13.25 16.66 10.40
C ASP A 67 -12.57 15.37 10.87
N GLN A 68 -12.81 14.97 12.13
CA GLN A 68 -12.16 13.81 12.73
C GLN A 68 -12.59 12.48 12.09
N ASP A 69 -13.83 12.37 11.63
CA ASP A 69 -14.32 11.16 10.96
C ASP A 69 -13.67 11.03 9.58
N CYS A 70 -13.46 12.15 8.86
CA CYS A 70 -12.66 12.17 7.65
C CYS A 70 -11.22 11.74 7.91
N GLN A 71 -10.54 12.29 8.93
CA GLN A 71 -9.16 11.88 9.26
C GLN A 71 -9.05 10.39 9.58
N LYS A 72 -10.02 9.86 10.31
CA LYS A 72 -10.11 8.44 10.62
C LYS A 72 -10.32 7.60 9.36
N ALA A 73 -11.23 8.01 8.48
CA ALA A 73 -11.47 7.37 7.19
C ALA A 73 -10.19 7.32 6.34
N MET A 74 -9.47 8.44 6.26
CA MET A 74 -8.19 8.53 5.56
C MET A 74 -7.18 7.55 6.15
N LYS A 75 -7.00 7.53 7.47
CA LYS A 75 -6.09 6.58 8.10
C LYS A 75 -6.46 5.13 7.79
N MET A 76 -7.75 4.78 7.90
CA MET A 76 -8.26 3.43 7.61
C MET A 76 -7.97 3.01 6.17
N ALA A 77 -8.19 3.88 5.19
CA ALA A 77 -7.97 3.56 3.79
C ALA A 77 -6.48 3.45 3.41
N PHE A 78 -5.63 4.34 3.95
CA PHE A 78 -4.22 4.39 3.57
C PHE A 78 -3.32 3.40 4.32
N GLU A 79 -3.69 2.96 5.52
CA GLU A 79 -2.84 2.07 6.33
C GLU A 79 -2.52 0.71 5.65
N PRO A 80 -3.48 0.00 5.02
CA PRO A 80 -3.18 -1.21 4.25
C PRO A 80 -2.32 -0.94 3.01
N MET A 81 -2.57 0.18 2.31
CA MET A 81 -1.78 0.57 1.13
C MET A 81 -0.32 0.84 1.49
N ILE A 82 -0.06 1.49 2.64
CA ILE A 82 1.31 1.71 3.13
C ILE A 82 2.00 0.37 3.40
N LYS A 83 1.32 -0.57 4.08
CA LYS A 83 1.87 -1.91 4.32
C LYS A 83 2.20 -2.64 3.02
N MET A 84 1.32 -2.56 2.02
CA MET A 84 1.55 -3.15 0.71
C MET A 84 2.81 -2.58 0.03
N ILE A 85 2.99 -1.26 0.08
CA ILE A 85 4.19 -0.58 -0.46
C ILE A 85 5.46 -1.02 0.29
N GLU A 86 5.39 -1.15 1.62
CA GLU A 86 6.51 -1.61 2.45
C GLU A 86 6.92 -3.05 2.09
N GLU A 87 5.94 -3.95 1.92
CA GLU A 87 6.19 -5.34 1.49
C GLU A 87 6.80 -5.41 0.09
N MET A 88 6.24 -4.66 -0.88
CA MET A 88 6.78 -4.57 -2.24
C MET A 88 8.21 -4.03 -2.25
N SER A 89 8.49 -2.97 -1.49
CA SER A 89 9.83 -2.40 -1.35
C SER A 89 10.80 -3.39 -0.72
N GLY A 90 10.36 -4.13 0.29
CA GLY A 90 11.12 -5.21 0.89
C GLY A 90 11.41 -6.35 -0.09
N ALA A 91 10.46 -6.73 -0.95
CA ALA A 91 10.65 -7.73 -2.00
C ALA A 91 11.70 -7.28 -3.01
N ALA A 92 11.55 -6.05 -3.54
CA ALA A 92 12.46 -5.48 -4.52
C ALA A 92 13.91 -5.38 -3.99
N LYS A 93 14.10 -4.97 -2.73
CA LYS A 93 15.42 -4.93 -2.08
C LYS A 93 16.05 -6.31 -1.94
N SER A 94 15.27 -7.33 -1.57
CA SER A 94 15.79 -8.71 -1.48
C SER A 94 16.30 -9.21 -2.83
N ILE A 95 15.56 -8.95 -3.92
CA ILE A 95 15.94 -9.34 -5.28
C ILE A 95 17.20 -8.56 -5.73
N ALA A 96 17.24 -7.25 -5.52
CA ALA A 96 18.37 -6.41 -5.89
C ALA A 96 19.67 -6.84 -5.19
N ASN A 97 19.59 -7.11 -3.88
CA ASN A 97 20.75 -7.54 -3.07
C ASN A 97 21.30 -8.91 -3.51
N TRP A 98 20.43 -9.81 -3.97
CA TRP A 98 20.87 -11.09 -4.54
C TRP A 98 21.62 -10.88 -5.87
N GLY A 99 21.04 -10.10 -6.79
CA GLY A 99 21.68 -9.80 -8.08
C GLY A 99 23.03 -9.10 -7.96
N SER A 100 23.23 -8.26 -6.94
CA SER A 100 24.53 -7.61 -6.68
C SER A 100 25.57 -8.50 -5.99
N SER A 101 25.13 -9.51 -5.21
CA SER A 101 26.06 -10.39 -4.48
C SER A 101 26.68 -11.45 -5.40
N ASP A 102 25.93 -11.95 -6.37
CA ASP A 102 26.43 -12.92 -7.35
C ASP A 102 27.35 -12.28 -8.41
N LEU A 103 27.16 -10.99 -8.73
CA LEU A 103 28.07 -10.24 -9.62
C LEU A 103 29.43 -9.90 -9.00
N GLN A 104 29.53 -9.84 -7.66
CA GLN A 104 30.80 -9.59 -6.95
C GLN A 104 31.53 -10.88 -6.57
N SER A 105 30.87 -12.03 -6.71
CA SER A 105 31.41 -13.36 -6.40
C SER A 105 31.87 -14.13 -7.66
N ALA A 106 31.69 -13.51 -8.84
CA ALA A 106 32.14 -14.00 -10.15
C ALA A 106 33.40 -13.24 -10.61
#